data_AF-A0AA87M4U2-F1
#
_entry.id   AF-A0AA87M4U2-F1
#
_cell.length_a   1.000
_cell.length_b   1.000
_cell.length_c   1.000
_cell.angle_alpha   90.00
_cell.angle_beta   90.00
_cell.angle_gamma   90.00
#
_symmetry.space_group_name_H-M   'P 1'
#
loop_
_entity.id
_entity.type
_entity.pdbx_description
1 polymer ?
#
loop_
_entity_poly.entity_id
_entity_poly.type
_entity_poly.pdbx_seq_one_letter_code
_entity_poly.pdbx_strand_id
1 'polypeptide(L)' 'MRVAFVVIAVIAVLLSGCNDEPKHYLVLCDAQDANGWSLVNTEKSNGYIMACTYQSQDKLQSYTRRCDDSGCNIQ' A
#
# COMPACT_ATOMS: atom_id res chain seq x y z
N MET A 1 33.67 -30.27 -6.31
CA MET A 1 32.23 -30.54 -6.06
C MET A 1 31.71 -29.87 -4.77
N ARG A 2 32.45 -29.89 -3.65
CA ARG A 2 32.01 -29.22 -2.39
C ARG A 2 31.79 -27.71 -2.51
N VAL A 3 32.65 -27.01 -3.27
CA VAL A 3 32.56 -25.55 -3.45
C VAL A 3 31.30 -25.14 -4.21
N ALA A 4 30.87 -25.93 -5.20
CA ALA A 4 29.67 -25.65 -5.99
C ALA A 4 28.39 -25.70 -5.13
N PHE A 5 28.33 -26.63 -4.17
CA PHE A 5 27.19 -26.75 -3.24
C PHE A 5 27.05 -25.55 -2.31
N VAL A 6 28.18 -25.01 -1.84
CA VAL A 6 28.20 -23.81 -0.99
C VAL A 6 27.71 -22.59 -1.76
N VAL A 7 28.13 -22.43 -3.02
CA VAL A 7 27.71 -21.31 -3.87
C VAL A 7 26.19 -21.36 -4.15
N ILE A 8 25.64 -22.54 -4.43
CA ILE A 8 24.20 -22.70 -4.68
C ILE A 8 23.38 -22.39 -3.42
N ALA A 9 23.86 -22.80 -2.24
CA ALA A 9 23.18 -22.51 -0.98
C ALA A 9 23.16 -21.00 -0.65
N VAL A 10 24.25 -20.28 -0.91
CA VAL A 10 24.33 -18.82 -0.69
C VAL A 10 23.39 -18.07 -1.64
N ILE A 11 23.29 -18.51 -2.90
CA ILE A 11 22.36 -17.91 -3.86
C ILE A 11 20.90 -18.13 -3.42
N ALA A 12 20.55 -19.32 -2.92
CA ALA A 12 19.18 -19.61 -2.47
C ALA A 12 18.72 -18.73 -1.30
N VAL A 13 19.62 -18.41 -0.36
CA VAL A 13 19.32 -17.52 0.77
C VAL A 13 19.11 -16.06 0.31
N LEU A 14 19.87 -15.60 -0.68
CA LEU A 14 19.70 -14.26 -1.25
C LEU A 14 18.37 -14.12 -2.02
N LEU A 15 17.89 -15.19 -2.66
CA LEU A 15 16.58 -15.17 -3.33
C LEU A 15 15.38 -15.25 -2.38
N SER A 16 15.55 -15.77 -1.15
CA SER A 16 14.48 -15.74 -0.13
C SER A 16 14.25 -14.37 0.51
N GLY A 17 15.09 -13.38 0.20
CA GLY A 17 14.99 -12.01 0.71
C GLY A 17 14.18 -11.06 -0.17
N CYS A 18 13.70 -11.50 -1.33
CA CYS A 18 12.70 -10.76 -2.10
C CYS A 18 11.36 -10.85 -1.38
N ASN A 19 11.20 -10.04 -0.33
CA ASN A 19 9.91 -9.83 0.30
C ASN A 19 8.94 -9.30 -0.78
N ASP A 20 7.80 -9.98 -0.92
CA ASP A 20 6.59 -9.43 -1.52
C ASP A 20 6.17 -8.19 -0.70
N GLU A 21 6.86 -7.05 -0.89
CA GLU A 21 6.33 -5.79 -0.42
C GLU A 21 5.03 -5.55 -1.18
N PRO A 22 3.91 -5.43 -0.48
CA PRO A 22 2.64 -5.28 -1.16
C PRO A 22 2.66 -3.97 -1.93
N LYS A 23 2.17 -4.00 -3.18
CA LYS A 23 2.22 -2.91 -4.17
C LYS A 23 1.59 -1.57 -3.71
N HIS A 24 1.04 -1.52 -2.50
CA HIS A 24 0.51 -0.32 -1.84
C HIS A 24 1.55 0.81 -1.64
N TYR A 25 2.82 0.62 -2.04
CA TYR A 25 3.92 1.58 -1.87
C TYR A 25 3.72 2.93 -2.59
N LEU A 26 2.88 3.00 -3.64
CA LEU A 26 2.86 4.17 -4.54
C LEU A 26 1.56 4.98 -4.58
N VAL A 27 0.54 4.67 -3.77
CA VAL A 27 -0.74 5.41 -3.81
C VAL A 27 -0.97 6.15 -2.50
N LEU A 28 -0.77 7.46 -2.55
CA LEU A 28 -1.12 8.39 -1.47
C LEU A 28 -2.62 8.69 -1.53
N CYS A 29 -3.26 8.85 -0.37
CA CYS A 29 -4.58 9.48 -0.34
C CYS A 29 -4.40 10.96 -0.70
N ASP A 30 -5.05 11.43 -1.76
CA ASP A 30 -5.04 12.86 -2.10
C ASP A 30 -5.82 13.66 -1.06
N ALA A 31 -5.48 14.96 -0.93
CA ALA A 31 -6.18 15.84 0.00
C ALA A 31 -7.68 16.00 -0.36
N GLN A 32 -8.02 15.82 -1.64
CA GLN A 32 -9.39 15.77 -2.13
C GLN A 32 -9.57 14.61 -3.12
N ASP A 33 -10.76 14.01 -3.13
CA ASP A 33 -11.17 13.07 -4.18
C ASP A 33 -11.70 13.81 -5.44
N ALA A 34 -12.04 13.08 -6.50
CA ALA A 34 -12.58 13.68 -7.73
C ALA A 34 -13.96 14.32 -7.58
N ASN A 35 -14.67 14.05 -6.49
CA ASN A 35 -15.92 14.71 -6.15
C ASN A 35 -15.70 15.97 -5.30
N GLY A 36 -14.45 16.34 -4.99
CA GLY A 36 -14.09 17.48 -4.16
C GLY A 36 -14.29 17.25 -2.65
N TRP A 37 -14.40 15.99 -2.22
CA TRP A 37 -14.53 15.62 -0.81
C TRP A 37 -13.16 15.62 -0.16
N SER A 38 -13.06 16.14 1.06
CA SER A 38 -11.77 16.31 1.73
C SER A 38 -11.36 15.06 2.48
N LEU A 39 -10.07 14.71 2.41
CA LEU A 39 -9.49 13.63 3.21
C LEU A 39 -9.52 14.00 4.70
N VAL A 40 -10.13 13.15 5.52
CA VAL A 40 -10.26 13.36 6.97
C VAL A 40 -9.55 12.29 7.79
N ASN A 41 -9.26 11.12 7.21
CA ASN A 41 -8.52 10.06 7.90
C ASN A 41 -7.74 9.17 6.92
N THR A 42 -6.64 8.60 7.42
CA THR A 42 -5.82 7.62 6.70
C THR A 42 -5.47 6.48 7.66
N GLU A 43 -5.94 5.27 7.37
CA GLU A 43 -5.55 4.08 8.11
C GLU A 43 -4.22 3.55 7.57
N LYS A 44 -3.26 3.30 8.46
CA LYS A 44 -1.95 2.75 8.09
C LYS A 44 -1.67 1.47 8.87
N SER A 45 -1.05 0.50 8.22
CA SER A 45 -0.57 -0.75 8.83
C SER A 45 0.79 -1.11 8.27
N ASN A 46 1.75 -1.43 9.14
CA ASN A 46 3.12 -1.77 8.76
C ASN A 46 3.81 -0.75 7.83
N GLY A 47 3.47 0.54 7.98
CA GLY A 47 3.99 1.62 7.12
C GLY A 47 3.21 1.85 5.81
N TYR A 48 2.25 0.98 5.49
CA TYR A 48 1.44 1.04 4.28
C TYR A 48 0.08 1.67 4.54
N ILE A 49 -0.46 2.40 3.56
CA ILE A 49 -1.83 2.94 3.61
C ILE A 49 -2.82 1.81 3.31
N MET A 50 -3.76 1.60 4.22
CA MET A 50 -4.78 0.56 4.13
C MET A 50 -6.17 1.12 3.78
N ALA A 51 -6.43 2.38 4.15
CA ALA A 51 -7.69 3.05 3.81
C ALA A 51 -7.58 4.57 3.83
N CYS A 52 -8.41 5.23 3.03
CA CYS A 52 -8.63 6.67 3.01
C CYS A 52 -10.09 6.96 3.35
N THR A 53 -10.36 7.88 4.28
CA THR A 53 -11.71 8.35 4.57
C THR A 53 -11.88 9.78 4.08
N TYR A 54 -12.90 10.00 3.24
CA TYR A 54 -13.25 11.30 2.70
C TYR A 54 -14.57 11.78 3.29
N GLN A 55 -14.70 13.09 3.43
CA GLN A 55 -15.90 13.76 3.93
C GLN A 55 -16.39 14.82 2.95
N SER A 56 -17.70 14.87 2.73
CA SER A 56 -18.35 15.90 1.91
C SER A 56 -18.12 17.29 2.50
N GLN A 57 -18.16 18.33 1.67
CA GLN A 57 -17.90 19.70 2.11
C GLN A 57 -18.93 20.23 3.12
N ASP A 58 -20.18 19.75 3.01
CA ASP A 58 -21.26 20.03 3.96
C ASP A 58 -21.13 19.23 5.28
N LYS A 59 -20.14 18.33 5.36
CA LYS A 59 -19.85 17.42 6.48
C LYS A 59 -20.95 16.41 6.81
N LEU A 60 -21.98 16.30 5.98
CA LEU A 60 -23.13 15.42 6.21
C LEU A 60 -22.84 13.96 5.88
N GLN A 61 -21.84 13.71 5.03
CA GLN A 61 -21.53 12.37 4.55
C GLN A 61 -20.03 12.11 4.59
N SER A 62 -19.68 10.86 4.87
CA SER A 62 -18.30 10.39 4.79
C SER A 62 -18.28 8.97 4.24
N TYR A 63 -17.24 8.62 3.51
CA TYR A 63 -16.99 7.24 3.09
C TYR A 63 -15.55 6.86 3.34
N THR A 64 -15.32 5.58 3.64
CA THR A 64 -13.98 5.01 3.76
C THR A 64 -13.75 4.07 2.59
N ARG A 65 -12.68 4.31 1.85
CA ARG A 65 -12.21 3.43 0.80
C ARG A 65 -11.01 2.62 1.29
N ARG A 66 -11.13 1.29 1.22
CA ARG A 66 -10.05 0.34 1.50
C ARG A 66 -9.16 0.21 0.28
N CYS A 67 -7.85 0.23 0.49
CA CYS A 67 -6.85 0.08 -0.54
C CYS A 67 -6.58 -1.41 -0.77
N ASP A 68 -6.35 -1.79 -2.02
CA ASP A 68 -6.04 -3.16 -2.43
C ASP A 68 -4.66 -3.24 -3.09
N ASP A 69 -4.33 -4.37 -3.71
CA ASP A 69 -3.05 -4.63 -4.39
C ASP A 69 -2.77 -3.67 -5.57
N SER A 70 -3.77 -2.92 -6.03
CA SER A 70 -3.66 -1.88 -7.06
C SER A 70 -3.64 -0.46 -6.46
N GLY A 71 -3.67 -0.34 -5.13
CA GLY A 71 -3.69 0.91 -4.37
C GLY A 71 -5.10 1.33 -3.96
N CYS A 72 -5.28 2.63 -3.67
CA CYS A 72 -6.55 3.16 -3.20
C CYS A 72 -7.50 3.57 -4.35
N ASN A 73 -7.09 3.42 -5.64
CA ASN A 73 -7.89 3.62 -6.85
C ASN A 73 -8.78 4.89 -6.88
N ILE A 74 -8.39 5.94 -6.18
CA ILE A 74 -9.12 7.21 -6.16
C ILE A 74 -9.15 7.75 -7.59
N GLN A 75 -10.33 7.70 -8.20
CA GLN A 75 -10.64 8.20 -9.54
C GLN A 75 -11.29 9.56 -9.39
#